data_AF-A0A3S9NZ31-F1
#
_entry.id   AF-A0A3S9NZ31-F1
#
_cell.length_a   1.000
_cell.length_b   1.000
_cell.length_c   1.000
_cell.angle_alpha   90.00
_cell.angle_beta   90.00
_cell.angle_gamma   90.00
#
_symmetry.space_group_name_H-M   'P 1'
#
loop_
_entity.id
_entity.type
_entity.pdbx_description
1 polymer ?
#
loop_
_entity_poly.entity_id
_entity_poly.type
_entity_poly.pdbx_seq_one_letter_code
_entity_poly.pdbx_strand_id
1 'polypeptide(L)'
;MKRTNTIYTATLFLLLISGLFQLSYAQVEADFYEEKINNVNVTIDLVADYGVNNSDTKDDSPLLQKAIDDIAKAGKRGKITLKKGTYYLSNIELKSNIHLVIEENTVIIPQDPGNDKNYKVFTFGGNKATVGSISIRSTNKKFIVDLSKVRNPNVAVITLLNVDNFYISGMKVIDNNTKFSAITFGYSTFENKYYKPRNGVVRNCHISNAHYGYGLVQSQAAKNVFFKNISGSGGVTLRLETGYSKMNALQVGGNFDIYGKKISSKNGNATVMISPHAIKNGHVEIDDVTAINSGFAVRIGNGYTTKDQAVLGLKPGYFASTSKVTNIKATYGKTAQVKAKHFKYMPCAERGLIADDYNPDGESYTAPAIAPVLNAAEGNGQGYYNVTLQNVSGSGFKNLSKNILFENDSDTCSGTSNARNIDEEVVNQISVYPNPSNGMVYIKNLGDNTLNTIVIRNSNGQIIEQGVNLNSTIDLSKYNSGIYFIRINNETHKVIIK
;
A
#
# COMPACT_ATOMS: atom_id res chain seq x y z
N MET A 1 -18.79 87.63 -20.07
CA MET A 1 -19.42 86.56 -19.28
C MET A 1 -19.66 85.34 -20.16
N LYS A 2 -18.69 84.44 -20.27
CA LYS A 2 -18.82 83.15 -20.97
C LYS A 2 -19.05 82.08 -19.89
N ARG A 3 -20.23 81.44 -19.90
CA ARG A 3 -20.52 80.29 -19.03
C ARG A 3 -19.91 79.05 -19.69
N THR A 4 -18.84 78.56 -19.09
CA THR A 4 -18.18 77.29 -19.40
C THR A 4 -18.95 76.14 -18.77
N ASN A 5 -19.36 75.17 -19.61
CA ASN A 5 -19.88 73.88 -19.18
C ASN A 5 -18.69 73.00 -18.74
N THR A 6 -18.63 72.68 -17.44
CA THR A 6 -17.69 71.70 -16.90
C THR A 6 -18.29 70.31 -17.02
N ILE A 7 -17.73 69.50 -17.91
CA ILE A 7 -18.05 68.07 -18.07
C ILE A 7 -17.26 67.31 -17.01
N TYR A 8 -17.94 66.60 -16.12
CA TYR A 8 -17.33 65.65 -15.20
C TYR A 8 -16.99 64.36 -15.96
N THR A 9 -15.71 64.12 -16.21
CA THR A 9 -15.20 62.83 -16.68
C THR A 9 -15.14 61.86 -15.50
N ALA A 10 -16.09 60.94 -15.43
CA ALA A 10 -16.04 59.81 -14.49
C ALA A 10 -14.94 58.83 -14.94
N THR A 11 -13.83 58.79 -14.21
CA THR A 11 -12.77 57.79 -14.41
C THR A 11 -13.27 56.44 -13.88
N LEU A 12 -13.67 55.56 -14.80
CA LEU A 12 -14.06 54.18 -14.49
C LEU A 12 -12.79 53.38 -14.13
N PHE A 13 -12.55 53.18 -12.84
CA PHE A 13 -11.50 52.28 -12.34
C PHE A 13 -11.94 50.84 -12.61
N LEU A 14 -11.46 50.26 -13.72
CA LEU A 14 -11.67 48.84 -14.04
C LEU A 14 -10.76 48.01 -13.11
N LEU A 15 -11.30 47.59 -11.97
CA LEU A 15 -10.67 46.60 -11.09
C LEU A 15 -10.67 45.25 -11.83
N LEU A 16 -9.58 44.96 -12.53
CA LEU A 16 -9.24 43.63 -13.04
C LEU A 16 -8.98 42.71 -11.84
N ILE A 17 -10.05 42.16 -11.28
CA ILE A 17 -9.97 41.01 -10.39
C ILE A 17 -9.57 39.82 -11.27
N SER A 18 -8.26 39.55 -11.34
CA SER A 18 -7.73 38.28 -11.81
C SER A 18 -8.05 37.18 -10.80
N GLY A 19 -9.34 36.87 -10.67
CA GLY A 19 -9.79 35.66 -10.02
C GLY A 19 -9.35 34.48 -10.87
N LEU A 20 -8.19 33.92 -10.55
CA LEU A 20 -7.83 32.55 -10.91
C LEU A 20 -8.82 31.61 -10.20
N PHE A 21 -10.05 31.54 -10.74
CA PHE A 21 -10.94 30.43 -10.48
C PHE A 21 -10.26 29.20 -11.05
N GLN A 22 -9.52 28.47 -10.20
CA GLN A 22 -9.25 27.08 -10.47
C GLN A 22 -10.60 26.36 -10.46
N LEU A 23 -11.21 26.26 -11.64
CA LEU A 23 -12.32 25.37 -11.89
C LEU A 23 -11.84 23.97 -11.53
N SER A 24 -12.27 23.46 -10.36
CA SER A 24 -12.13 22.03 -10.07
C SER A 24 -13.08 21.31 -11.02
N TYR A 25 -12.58 20.89 -12.17
CA TYR A 25 -13.33 19.99 -13.02
C TYR A 25 -13.64 18.73 -12.19
N ALA A 26 -14.93 18.42 -12.06
CA ALA A 26 -15.34 17.20 -11.39
C ALA A 26 -14.74 16.02 -12.16
N GLN A 27 -13.95 15.18 -11.49
CA GLN A 27 -13.36 13.99 -12.10
C GLN A 27 -14.49 13.04 -12.55
N VAL A 28 -14.56 12.75 -13.85
CA VAL A 28 -15.56 11.85 -14.44
C VAL A 28 -14.89 10.52 -14.78
N GLU A 29 -15.50 9.39 -14.43
CA GLU A 29 -14.91 8.06 -14.68
C GLU A 29 -14.58 7.81 -16.16
N ALA A 30 -15.34 8.42 -17.07
CA ALA A 30 -15.16 8.31 -18.52
C ALA A 30 -13.84 8.91 -19.03
N ASP A 31 -13.20 9.81 -18.26
CA ASP A 31 -11.89 10.37 -18.61
C ASP A 31 -10.75 9.35 -18.39
N PHE A 32 -11.02 8.31 -17.61
CA PHE A 32 -10.05 7.31 -17.18
C PHE A 32 -10.31 5.94 -17.79
N TYR A 33 -11.56 5.63 -18.13
CA TYR A 33 -11.96 4.31 -18.59
C TYR A 33 -13.03 4.42 -19.67
N GLU A 34 -12.82 3.71 -20.78
CA GLU A 34 -13.80 3.55 -21.84
C GLU A 34 -14.60 2.26 -21.63
N GLU A 35 -15.90 2.40 -21.35
CA GLU A 35 -16.79 1.27 -21.08
C GLU A 35 -17.01 0.41 -22.33
N LYS A 36 -16.77 -0.89 -22.19
CA LYS A 36 -16.91 -1.88 -23.28
C LYS A 36 -17.77 -3.09 -22.93
N ILE A 37 -18.19 -3.23 -21.68
CA ILE A 37 -18.91 -4.44 -21.24
C ILE A 37 -20.28 -4.62 -21.92
N ASN A 38 -20.92 -3.53 -22.33
CA ASN A 38 -22.22 -3.57 -23.00
C ASN A 38 -22.13 -3.99 -24.48
N ASN A 39 -20.92 -4.08 -25.03
CA ASN A 39 -20.65 -4.38 -26.43
C ASN A 39 -19.94 -5.75 -26.58
N VAL A 40 -20.38 -6.77 -25.85
CA VAL A 40 -19.76 -8.11 -25.88
C VAL A 40 -20.31 -8.98 -27.02
N ASN A 41 -19.46 -9.84 -27.59
CA ASN A 41 -19.86 -10.83 -28.59
C ASN A 41 -20.31 -12.15 -27.96
N VAL A 42 -19.82 -12.46 -26.76
CA VAL A 42 -20.10 -13.71 -26.05
C VAL A 42 -20.39 -13.40 -24.59
N THR A 43 -21.41 -14.06 -24.06
CA THR A 43 -21.64 -14.13 -22.61
C THR A 43 -21.52 -15.58 -22.20
N ILE A 44 -20.71 -15.83 -21.17
CA ILE A 44 -20.48 -17.12 -20.56
C ILE A 44 -21.01 -17.10 -19.13
N ASP A 45 -21.68 -18.16 -18.74
CA ASP A 45 -21.88 -18.58 -17.35
C ASP A 45 -20.83 -19.65 -17.04
N LEU A 46 -19.92 -19.35 -16.12
CA LEU A 46 -18.77 -20.23 -15.87
C LEU A 46 -19.18 -21.62 -15.36
N VAL A 47 -20.28 -21.72 -14.61
CA VAL A 47 -20.79 -23.00 -14.11
C VAL A 47 -21.47 -23.77 -15.24
N ALA A 48 -22.38 -23.13 -15.96
CA ALA A 48 -23.17 -23.81 -16.99
C ALA A 48 -22.35 -24.19 -18.24
N ASP A 49 -21.45 -23.31 -18.68
CA ASP A 49 -20.77 -23.46 -19.97
C ASP A 49 -19.39 -24.15 -19.85
N TYR A 50 -18.74 -24.08 -18.68
CA TYR A 50 -17.41 -24.66 -18.44
C TYR A 50 -17.38 -25.69 -17.31
N GLY A 51 -18.52 -25.97 -16.68
CA GLY A 51 -18.65 -27.04 -15.68
C GLY A 51 -17.90 -26.77 -14.37
N VAL A 52 -17.66 -25.51 -14.02
CA VAL A 52 -17.08 -25.15 -12.72
C VAL A 52 -18.00 -25.60 -11.58
N ASN A 53 -17.44 -26.28 -10.58
CA ASN A 53 -18.18 -26.70 -9.39
C ASN A 53 -17.96 -25.74 -8.23
N ASN A 54 -18.76 -24.67 -8.18
CA ASN A 54 -18.67 -23.66 -7.14
C ASN A 54 -19.27 -24.08 -5.77
N SER A 55 -19.46 -25.38 -5.56
CA SER A 55 -19.97 -26.01 -4.35
C SER A 55 -18.97 -26.98 -3.69
N ASP A 56 -17.83 -27.25 -4.31
CA ASP A 56 -16.74 -28.03 -3.71
C ASP A 56 -15.54 -27.15 -3.33
N THR A 57 -14.39 -27.77 -3.06
CA THR A 57 -13.14 -27.09 -2.67
C THR A 57 -11.99 -27.34 -3.64
N LYS A 58 -12.29 -27.71 -4.89
CA LYS A 58 -11.30 -28.01 -5.91
C LYS A 58 -10.90 -26.75 -6.67
N ASP A 59 -9.73 -26.80 -7.27
CA ASP A 59 -9.19 -25.70 -8.06
C ASP A 59 -10.01 -25.45 -9.34
N ASP A 60 -10.66 -24.27 -9.41
CA ASP A 60 -11.45 -23.82 -10.55
C ASP A 60 -10.62 -23.03 -11.57
N SER A 61 -9.35 -22.76 -11.25
CA SER A 61 -8.47 -21.93 -12.07
C SER A 61 -8.32 -22.44 -13.50
N PRO A 62 -8.13 -23.76 -13.76
CA PRO A 62 -8.00 -24.28 -15.11
C PRO A 62 -9.23 -23.98 -15.98
N LEU A 63 -10.43 -24.09 -15.40
CA LEU A 63 -11.69 -23.90 -16.13
C LEU A 63 -11.95 -22.42 -16.42
N LEU A 64 -11.71 -21.52 -15.45
CA LEU A 64 -11.79 -20.08 -15.69
C LEU A 64 -10.75 -19.62 -16.73
N GLN A 65 -9.51 -20.09 -16.61
CA GLN A 65 -8.47 -19.73 -17.59
C GLN A 65 -8.82 -20.24 -18.98
N LYS A 66 -9.36 -21.46 -19.10
CA LYS A 66 -9.84 -22.00 -20.37
C LYS A 66 -10.92 -21.11 -20.99
N ALA A 67 -11.91 -20.66 -20.20
CA ALA A 67 -12.96 -19.77 -20.69
C ALA A 67 -12.42 -18.44 -21.23
N ILE A 68 -11.44 -17.87 -20.53
CA ILE A 68 -10.74 -16.66 -20.95
C ILE A 68 -9.99 -16.89 -22.27
N ASP A 69 -9.25 -18.00 -22.37
CA ASP A 69 -8.41 -18.31 -23.52
C ASP A 69 -9.22 -18.66 -24.76
N ASP A 70 -10.34 -19.37 -24.63
CA ASP A 70 -11.24 -19.71 -25.73
C ASP A 70 -11.84 -18.44 -26.37
N ILE A 71 -12.28 -17.47 -25.55
CA ILE A 71 -12.79 -16.17 -26.03
C ILE A 71 -11.69 -15.39 -26.74
N ALA A 72 -10.51 -15.31 -26.12
CA ALA A 72 -9.38 -14.57 -26.67
C ALA A 72 -8.90 -15.17 -28.00
N LYS A 73 -8.80 -16.50 -28.09
CA LYS A 73 -8.43 -17.23 -29.31
C LYS A 73 -9.44 -17.01 -30.44
N ALA A 74 -10.72 -16.84 -30.11
CA ALA A 74 -11.76 -16.51 -31.07
C ALA A 74 -11.76 -15.03 -31.51
N GLY A 75 -10.88 -14.18 -30.95
CA GLY A 75 -10.83 -12.76 -31.24
C GLY A 75 -12.09 -11.99 -30.79
N LYS A 76 -12.83 -12.52 -29.81
CA LYS A 76 -14.12 -11.99 -29.37
C LYS A 76 -13.97 -11.15 -28.09
N ARG A 77 -14.91 -10.22 -27.89
CA ARG A 77 -15.14 -9.58 -26.58
C ARG A 77 -16.11 -10.43 -25.76
N GLY A 78 -15.72 -10.76 -24.53
CA GLY A 78 -16.46 -11.70 -23.71
C GLY A 78 -16.81 -11.16 -22.33
N LYS A 79 -18.01 -11.50 -21.88
CA LYS A 79 -18.46 -11.36 -20.50
C LYS A 79 -18.51 -12.75 -19.86
N ILE A 80 -17.75 -12.99 -18.81
CA ILE A 80 -17.78 -14.26 -18.06
C ILE A 80 -18.42 -13.99 -16.71
N THR A 81 -19.51 -14.71 -16.41
CA THR A 81 -20.27 -14.56 -15.18
C THR A 81 -19.87 -15.63 -14.18
N LEU A 82 -19.47 -15.21 -12.98
CA LEU A 82 -19.30 -16.07 -11.82
C LEU A 82 -20.53 -15.90 -10.94
N LYS A 83 -21.45 -16.87 -11.00
CA LYS A 83 -22.66 -16.91 -10.17
C LYS A 83 -22.33 -17.02 -8.69
N LYS A 84 -23.30 -16.75 -7.83
CA LYS A 84 -23.16 -16.92 -6.38
C LYS A 84 -22.67 -18.34 -6.05
N GLY A 85 -21.57 -18.41 -5.31
CA GLY A 85 -20.92 -19.65 -4.89
C GLY A 85 -19.53 -19.39 -4.33
N THR A 86 -18.75 -20.45 -4.12
CA THR A 86 -17.34 -20.34 -3.71
C THR A 86 -16.45 -20.85 -4.84
N TYR A 87 -15.42 -20.09 -5.20
CA TYR A 87 -14.48 -20.44 -6.26
C TYR A 87 -13.07 -20.46 -5.72
N TYR A 88 -12.30 -21.51 -6.03
CA TYR A 88 -10.90 -21.60 -5.66
C TYR A 88 -10.05 -21.21 -6.85
N LEU A 89 -9.45 -20.02 -6.80
CA LEU A 89 -8.79 -19.41 -7.97
C LEU A 89 -7.37 -18.98 -7.64
N SER A 90 -6.45 -19.18 -8.57
CA SER A 90 -5.08 -18.69 -8.50
C SER A 90 -4.47 -18.58 -9.90
N ASN A 91 -3.52 -17.65 -10.05
CA ASN A 91 -2.76 -17.45 -11.28
C ASN A 91 -3.59 -17.23 -12.55
N ILE A 92 -4.77 -16.60 -12.43
CA ILE A 92 -5.60 -16.26 -13.58
C ILE A 92 -4.97 -15.09 -14.34
N GLU A 93 -4.74 -15.27 -15.63
CA GLU A 93 -4.24 -14.22 -16.53
C GLU A 93 -5.36 -13.69 -17.41
N LEU A 94 -5.75 -12.42 -17.17
CA LEU A 94 -6.75 -11.79 -18.04
C LEU A 94 -6.13 -11.42 -19.38
N LYS A 95 -6.91 -11.61 -20.44
CA LYS A 95 -6.59 -11.24 -21.82
C LYS A 95 -7.43 -10.02 -22.24
N SER A 96 -7.07 -9.37 -23.35
CA SER A 96 -7.82 -8.24 -23.87
C SER A 96 -9.29 -8.56 -24.11
N ASN A 97 -10.18 -7.59 -23.90
CA ASN A 97 -11.62 -7.68 -24.14
C ASN A 97 -12.36 -8.70 -23.24
N ILE A 98 -11.80 -9.03 -22.08
CA ILE A 98 -12.41 -9.93 -21.10
C ILE A 98 -13.00 -9.13 -19.94
N HIS A 99 -14.28 -9.37 -19.66
CA HIS A 99 -15.00 -8.77 -18.55
C HIS A 99 -15.52 -9.87 -17.60
N LEU A 100 -14.93 -9.99 -16.42
CA LEU A 100 -15.47 -10.83 -15.36
C LEU A 100 -16.56 -10.07 -14.60
N VAL A 101 -17.73 -10.70 -14.51
CA VAL A 101 -18.91 -10.21 -13.79
C VAL A 101 -19.20 -11.19 -12.67
N ILE A 102 -19.03 -10.76 -11.44
CA ILE A 102 -19.11 -11.62 -10.26
C ILE A 102 -20.35 -11.25 -9.47
N GLU A 103 -21.21 -12.22 -9.16
CA GLU A 103 -22.41 -11.96 -8.37
C GLU A 103 -22.08 -11.50 -6.94
N GLU A 104 -23.02 -10.76 -6.34
CA GLU A 104 -22.87 -10.29 -4.96
C GLU A 104 -22.72 -11.47 -3.99
N ASN A 105 -21.80 -11.33 -3.03
CA ASN A 105 -21.46 -12.35 -2.03
C ASN A 105 -20.90 -13.67 -2.60
N THR A 106 -20.54 -13.74 -3.89
CA THR A 106 -19.64 -14.80 -4.37
C THR A 106 -18.31 -14.70 -3.63
N VAL A 107 -17.76 -15.83 -3.21
CA VAL A 107 -16.50 -15.92 -2.48
C VAL A 107 -15.44 -16.49 -3.40
N ILE A 108 -14.28 -15.83 -3.47
CA ILE A 108 -13.08 -16.34 -4.10
C ILE A 108 -12.08 -16.65 -2.98
N ILE A 109 -11.63 -17.90 -2.92
CA ILE A 109 -10.56 -18.35 -2.03
C ILE A 109 -9.32 -18.55 -2.90
N PRO A 110 -8.18 -17.91 -2.60
CA PRO A 110 -6.96 -18.15 -3.35
C PRO A 110 -6.51 -19.61 -3.24
N GLN A 111 -6.39 -20.29 -4.37
CA GLN A 111 -5.85 -21.66 -4.39
C GLN A 111 -4.37 -21.64 -3.97
N ASP A 112 -4.02 -22.52 -3.01
CA ASP A 112 -2.65 -22.64 -2.50
C ASP A 112 -1.70 -23.08 -3.62
N PRO A 113 -0.62 -22.33 -3.89
CA PRO A 113 0.37 -22.70 -4.91
C PRO A 113 1.22 -23.94 -4.52
N GLY A 114 1.05 -24.51 -3.32
CA GLY A 114 1.81 -25.66 -2.84
C GLY A 114 3.26 -25.33 -2.47
N ASN A 115 3.60 -24.04 -2.35
CA ASN A 115 4.91 -23.54 -1.97
C ASN A 115 4.80 -22.14 -1.34
N ASP A 116 5.91 -21.59 -0.82
CA ASP A 116 5.92 -20.29 -0.11
C ASP A 116 6.29 -19.10 -1.01
N LYS A 117 6.34 -19.28 -2.34
CA LYS A 117 6.64 -18.17 -3.25
C LYS A 117 5.48 -17.18 -3.30
N ASN A 118 5.80 -15.95 -3.68
CA ASN A 118 4.79 -14.95 -3.96
C ASN A 118 3.87 -15.44 -5.08
N TYR A 119 2.56 -15.31 -4.89
CA TYR A 119 1.57 -15.68 -5.89
C TYR A 119 0.48 -14.62 -5.99
N LYS A 120 -0.35 -14.77 -7.01
CA LYS A 120 -1.36 -13.78 -7.37
C LYS A 120 -2.63 -14.47 -7.84
N VAL A 121 -3.79 -13.91 -7.49
CA VAL A 121 -5.07 -14.47 -7.94
C VAL A 121 -5.35 -14.08 -9.39
N PHE A 122 -5.27 -12.78 -9.70
CA PHE A 122 -5.48 -12.23 -11.03
C PHE A 122 -4.30 -11.38 -11.50
N THR A 123 -3.93 -11.51 -12.77
CA THR A 123 -2.91 -10.68 -13.43
C THR A 123 -3.47 -9.97 -14.65
N PHE A 124 -3.26 -8.66 -14.73
CA PHE A 124 -3.60 -7.84 -15.89
C PHE A 124 -2.29 -7.48 -16.60
N GLY A 125 -2.03 -8.11 -17.74
CA GLY A 125 -0.81 -7.90 -18.51
C GLY A 125 0.44 -8.55 -17.91
N GLY A 126 1.62 -8.13 -18.35
CA GLY A 126 2.90 -8.68 -17.91
C GLY A 126 4.03 -8.31 -18.86
N ASN A 127 5.08 -9.12 -18.92
CA ASN A 127 6.19 -8.96 -19.87
C ASN A 127 5.82 -9.45 -21.29
N LYS A 128 4.67 -8.96 -21.78
CA LYS A 128 4.03 -9.33 -23.03
C LYS A 128 3.33 -8.11 -23.64
N ALA A 129 2.81 -8.27 -24.84
CA ALA A 129 2.02 -7.23 -25.51
C ALA A 129 0.92 -6.69 -24.59
N THR A 130 0.62 -5.40 -24.74
CA THR A 130 -0.38 -4.71 -23.90
C THR A 130 -1.71 -5.42 -24.02
N VAL A 131 -2.33 -5.74 -22.89
CA VAL A 131 -3.73 -6.19 -22.86
C VAL A 131 -4.64 -5.01 -22.54
N GLY A 132 -5.88 -5.01 -23.01
CA GLY A 132 -6.77 -3.91 -22.66
C GLY A 132 -8.26 -4.13 -22.84
N SER A 133 -9.04 -3.16 -22.40
CA SER A 133 -10.50 -3.27 -22.24
C SER A 133 -10.85 -4.46 -21.33
N ILE A 134 -10.31 -4.45 -20.12
CA ILE A 134 -10.45 -5.53 -19.14
C ILE A 134 -11.27 -5.05 -17.95
N SER A 135 -12.12 -5.91 -17.39
CA SER A 135 -12.73 -5.58 -16.09
C SER A 135 -12.95 -6.78 -15.18
N ILE A 136 -12.84 -6.55 -13.88
CA ILE A 136 -13.40 -7.41 -12.83
C ILE A 136 -14.40 -6.57 -12.04
N ARG A 137 -15.68 -6.94 -12.08
CA ARG A 137 -16.72 -6.13 -11.43
C ARG A 137 -17.82 -6.99 -10.79
N SER A 138 -18.30 -6.54 -9.64
CA SER A 138 -19.52 -7.06 -9.01
C SER A 138 -20.78 -6.67 -9.82
N THR A 139 -21.82 -7.51 -9.87
CA THR A 139 -23.12 -7.16 -10.46
C THR A 139 -23.87 -6.09 -9.67
N ASN A 140 -23.79 -6.15 -8.33
CA ASN A 140 -24.47 -5.25 -7.40
C ASN A 140 -23.47 -4.63 -6.41
N LYS A 141 -23.41 -5.15 -5.18
CA LYS A 141 -22.53 -4.63 -4.11
C LYS A 141 -21.11 -5.14 -4.25
N LYS A 142 -20.73 -6.14 -3.46
CA LYS A 142 -19.36 -6.66 -3.45
C LYS A 142 -19.35 -8.18 -3.58
N PHE A 143 -18.40 -8.69 -4.36
CA PHE A 143 -17.91 -10.06 -4.19
C PHE A 143 -16.81 -10.08 -3.12
N ILE A 144 -16.50 -11.25 -2.59
CA ILE A 144 -15.57 -11.45 -1.49
C ILE A 144 -14.34 -12.18 -2.01
N VAL A 145 -13.16 -11.71 -1.62
CA VAL A 145 -11.91 -12.48 -1.70
C VAL A 145 -11.48 -12.76 -0.27
N ASP A 146 -11.46 -14.03 0.11
CA ASP A 146 -11.18 -14.45 1.48
C ASP A 146 -9.74 -14.95 1.59
N LEU A 147 -8.89 -14.14 2.22
CA LEU A 147 -7.51 -14.47 2.53
C LEU A 147 -7.35 -15.00 3.97
N SER A 148 -8.44 -15.09 4.75
CA SER A 148 -8.34 -15.35 6.19
C SER A 148 -7.76 -16.71 6.55
N LYS A 149 -7.85 -17.67 5.63
CA LYS A 149 -7.42 -19.06 5.80
C LYS A 149 -6.33 -19.49 4.83
N VAL A 150 -5.70 -18.57 4.10
CA VAL A 150 -4.61 -18.94 3.19
C VAL A 150 -3.41 -19.44 3.99
N ARG A 151 -2.83 -20.55 3.56
CA ARG A 151 -1.60 -21.09 4.17
C ARG A 151 -0.39 -20.20 3.86
N ASN A 152 -0.27 -19.74 2.62
CA ASN A 152 0.81 -18.85 2.17
C ASN A 152 0.36 -17.39 2.25
N PRO A 153 0.93 -16.55 3.14
CA PRO A 153 0.55 -15.16 3.26
C PRO A 153 1.13 -14.27 2.13
N ASN A 154 1.94 -14.80 1.20
CA ASN A 154 2.58 -14.03 0.15
C ASN A 154 1.66 -13.86 -1.08
N VAL A 155 0.49 -13.26 -0.90
CA VAL A 155 -0.58 -13.21 -1.93
C VAL A 155 -0.98 -11.78 -2.30
N ALA A 156 -0.98 -11.48 -3.60
CA ALA A 156 -1.67 -10.31 -4.14
C ALA A 156 -2.97 -10.74 -4.84
N VAL A 157 -4.07 -9.99 -4.67
CA VAL A 157 -5.34 -10.37 -5.30
C VAL A 157 -5.34 -9.98 -6.78
N ILE A 158 -5.10 -8.71 -7.10
CA ILE A 158 -5.03 -8.21 -8.47
C ILE A 158 -3.69 -7.52 -8.69
N THR A 159 -2.92 -8.00 -9.66
CA THR A 159 -1.65 -7.40 -10.06
C THR A 159 -1.77 -6.80 -11.46
N LEU A 160 -1.62 -5.48 -11.58
CA LEU A 160 -1.65 -4.75 -12.85
C LEU A 160 -0.23 -4.42 -13.32
N LEU A 161 0.05 -4.76 -14.58
CA LEU A 161 1.34 -4.58 -15.27
C LEU A 161 1.12 -3.90 -16.63
N ASN A 162 1.40 -4.56 -17.76
CA ASN A 162 1.15 -3.98 -19.09
C ASN A 162 -0.34 -4.04 -19.49
N VAL A 163 -1.15 -3.17 -18.91
CA VAL A 163 -2.59 -3.08 -19.20
C VAL A 163 -3.03 -1.65 -19.53
N ASP A 164 -3.95 -1.53 -20.47
CA ASP A 164 -4.59 -0.30 -20.90
C ASP A 164 -6.13 -0.44 -20.82
N ASN A 165 -6.85 0.60 -20.41
CA ASN A 165 -8.31 0.59 -20.31
C ASN A 165 -8.84 -0.53 -19.38
N PHE A 166 -8.72 -0.35 -18.06
CA PHE A 166 -9.15 -1.34 -17.07
C PHE A 166 -10.18 -0.81 -16.06
N TYR A 167 -11.02 -1.72 -15.54
CA TYR A 167 -12.03 -1.40 -14.54
C TYR A 167 -12.11 -2.45 -13.44
N ILE A 168 -11.94 -2.03 -12.18
CA ILE A 168 -12.06 -2.90 -11.01
C ILE A 168 -13.13 -2.32 -10.09
N SER A 169 -14.18 -3.09 -9.80
CA SER A 169 -15.29 -2.60 -8.98
C SER A 169 -15.91 -3.64 -8.06
N GLY A 170 -16.23 -3.24 -6.83
CA GLY A 170 -17.06 -4.04 -5.94
C GLY A 170 -16.34 -5.25 -5.35
N MET A 171 -15.10 -5.09 -4.89
CA MET A 171 -14.34 -6.14 -4.22
C MET A 171 -14.30 -5.91 -2.71
N LYS A 172 -14.58 -6.93 -1.91
CA LYS A 172 -14.29 -6.97 -0.47
C LYS A 172 -13.20 -8.00 -0.21
N VAL A 173 -12.08 -7.59 0.36
CA VAL A 173 -11.00 -8.49 0.77
C VAL A 173 -11.09 -8.69 2.27
N ILE A 174 -11.19 -9.95 2.69
CA ILE A 174 -11.05 -10.34 4.10
C ILE A 174 -9.59 -10.78 4.24
N ASP A 175 -8.74 -9.91 4.77
CA ASP A 175 -7.32 -10.17 4.96
C ASP A 175 -7.07 -10.81 6.34
N ASN A 176 -5.86 -11.32 6.54
CA ASN A 176 -5.34 -11.77 7.82
C ASN A 176 -3.85 -11.40 7.95
N ASN A 177 -3.57 -10.10 7.80
CA ASN A 177 -2.20 -9.57 7.80
C ASN A 177 -1.29 -10.24 6.76
N THR A 178 -1.83 -10.58 5.58
CA THR A 178 -1.03 -11.12 4.49
C THR A 178 -0.03 -10.08 3.97
N LYS A 179 1.00 -10.57 3.28
CA LYS A 179 1.95 -9.71 2.57
C LYS A 179 1.35 -9.29 1.24
N PHE A 180 1.72 -8.09 0.82
CA PHE A 180 1.25 -7.35 -0.36
C PHE A 180 -0.08 -6.64 -0.14
N SER A 181 -0.24 -5.50 -0.82
CA SER A 181 -1.56 -4.90 -0.94
C SER A 181 -2.42 -5.74 -1.87
N ALA A 182 -3.73 -5.79 -1.63
CA ALA A 182 -4.63 -6.61 -2.43
C ALA A 182 -4.60 -6.24 -3.93
N ILE A 183 -4.52 -4.95 -4.26
CA ILE A 183 -4.38 -4.45 -5.63
C ILE A 183 -3.00 -3.82 -5.76
N THR A 184 -2.17 -4.36 -6.64
CA THR A 184 -0.82 -3.86 -6.88
C THR A 184 -0.67 -3.34 -8.30
N PHE A 185 0.00 -2.19 -8.44
CA PHE A 185 0.37 -1.62 -9.74
C PHE A 185 1.89 -1.62 -9.85
N GLY A 186 2.42 -2.35 -10.83
CA GLY A 186 3.83 -2.48 -11.10
C GLY A 186 4.20 -2.09 -12.53
N TYR A 187 5.49 -2.11 -12.84
CA TYR A 187 5.97 -1.95 -14.21
C TYR A 187 6.23 -3.32 -14.85
N SER A 188 6.31 -3.35 -16.17
CA SER A 188 6.73 -4.53 -16.94
C SER A 188 7.62 -4.14 -18.10
N THR A 189 8.23 -5.14 -18.73
CA THR A 189 9.09 -4.96 -19.90
C THR A 189 8.60 -5.81 -21.05
N PHE A 190 8.45 -5.21 -22.23
CA PHE A 190 8.09 -5.92 -23.46
C PHE A 190 8.83 -5.25 -24.63
N GLU A 191 9.47 -6.03 -25.50
CA GLU A 191 10.26 -5.53 -26.63
C GLU A 191 11.24 -4.39 -26.24
N ASN A 192 11.98 -4.61 -25.15
CA ASN A 192 12.95 -3.65 -24.57
C ASN A 192 12.37 -2.29 -24.15
N LYS A 193 11.04 -2.15 -24.06
CA LYS A 193 10.35 -0.96 -23.55
C LYS A 193 9.71 -1.25 -22.20
N TYR A 194 9.62 -0.20 -21.38
CA TYR A 194 8.96 -0.27 -20.09
C TYR A 194 7.52 0.20 -20.18
N TYR A 195 6.63 -0.55 -19.55
CA TYR A 195 5.20 -0.29 -19.51
C TYR A 195 4.71 -0.19 -18.07
N LYS A 196 3.59 0.48 -17.91
CA LYS A 196 2.85 0.63 -16.66
C LYS A 196 1.34 0.56 -16.96
N PRO A 197 0.52 0.16 -16.00
CA PRO A 197 -0.93 0.22 -16.10
C PRO A 197 -1.36 1.65 -16.44
N ARG A 198 -2.30 1.78 -17.37
CA ARG A 198 -2.82 3.09 -17.74
C ARG A 198 -4.30 3.06 -18.09
N ASN A 199 -4.94 4.22 -17.95
CA ASN A 199 -6.34 4.43 -18.26
C ASN A 199 -7.20 3.42 -17.49
N GLY A 200 -7.47 3.69 -16.21
CA GLY A 200 -8.41 2.83 -15.52
C GLY A 200 -8.99 3.37 -14.24
N VAL A 201 -10.01 2.65 -13.78
CA VAL A 201 -10.79 3.00 -12.58
C VAL A 201 -10.75 1.84 -11.60
N VAL A 202 -10.48 2.16 -10.34
CA VAL A 202 -10.67 1.24 -9.20
C VAL A 202 -11.68 1.88 -8.27
N ARG A 203 -12.83 1.22 -8.06
CA ARG A 203 -13.87 1.78 -7.20
C ARG A 203 -14.61 0.79 -6.32
N ASN A 204 -15.26 1.31 -5.28
CA ASN A 204 -16.13 0.53 -4.40
C ASN A 204 -15.43 -0.73 -3.85
N CYS A 205 -14.15 -0.63 -3.54
CA CYS A 205 -13.35 -1.74 -3.01
C CYS A 205 -13.07 -1.53 -1.51
N HIS A 206 -12.97 -2.63 -0.77
CA HIS A 206 -12.70 -2.62 0.67
C HIS A 206 -11.72 -3.73 1.05
N ILE A 207 -10.83 -3.46 2.01
CA ILE A 207 -10.03 -4.49 2.69
C ILE A 207 -10.25 -4.41 4.21
N SER A 208 -10.28 -5.55 4.90
CA SER A 208 -10.31 -5.62 6.36
C SER A 208 -9.10 -6.39 6.88
N ASN A 209 -8.59 -6.04 8.07
CA ASN A 209 -7.46 -6.71 8.74
C ASN A 209 -6.14 -6.70 7.94
N ALA A 210 -5.86 -5.59 7.27
CA ALA A 210 -4.62 -5.46 6.50
C ALA A 210 -3.40 -5.25 7.42
N HIS A 211 -2.29 -5.84 7.00
CA HIS A 211 -0.97 -5.64 7.58
C HIS A 211 -0.53 -4.16 7.48
N TYR A 212 0.14 -3.62 8.52
CA TYR A 212 0.58 -2.22 8.58
C TYR A 212 1.32 -1.74 7.31
N GLY A 213 2.26 -2.55 6.82
CA GLY A 213 3.07 -2.29 5.63
C GLY A 213 2.36 -2.43 4.28
N TYR A 214 1.10 -2.88 4.26
CA TYR A 214 0.33 -3.15 3.04
C TYR A 214 -1.05 -2.48 3.09
N GLY A 215 -2.11 -3.10 2.55
CA GLY A 215 -3.44 -2.50 2.51
C GLY A 215 -4.22 -2.81 1.23
N LEU A 216 -5.12 -1.92 0.82
CA LEU A 216 -5.98 -2.18 -0.34
C LEU A 216 -5.22 -1.97 -1.65
N VAL A 217 -4.61 -0.79 -1.84
CA VAL A 217 -3.89 -0.44 -3.06
C VAL A 217 -2.45 -0.08 -2.73
N GLN A 218 -1.51 -0.68 -3.47
CA GLN A 218 -0.16 -0.15 -3.60
C GLN A 218 0.16 0.14 -5.06
N SER A 219 0.53 1.39 -5.36
CA SER A 219 0.92 1.80 -6.70
C SER A 219 2.38 2.22 -6.79
N GLN A 220 3.16 1.43 -7.52
CA GLN A 220 4.56 1.72 -7.86
C GLN A 220 4.70 2.34 -9.24
N ALA A 221 3.80 1.98 -10.17
CA ALA A 221 3.77 2.52 -11.51
C ALA A 221 2.34 2.56 -12.03
N ALA A 222 1.85 3.73 -12.41
CA ALA A 222 0.52 3.91 -13.00
C ALA A 222 0.46 5.22 -13.78
N LYS A 223 -0.42 5.30 -14.79
CA LYS A 223 -0.72 6.54 -15.49
C LYS A 223 -2.22 6.72 -15.74
N ASN A 224 -2.79 7.89 -15.47
CA ASN A 224 -4.20 8.18 -15.74
C ASN A 224 -5.14 7.16 -15.06
N VAL A 225 -5.12 7.15 -13.72
CA VAL A 225 -5.89 6.19 -12.91
C VAL A 225 -6.73 6.91 -11.88
N PHE A 226 -8.01 6.52 -11.77
CA PHE A 226 -8.95 7.09 -10.82
C PHE A 226 -9.38 6.08 -9.76
N PHE A 227 -9.14 6.42 -8.50
CA PHE A 227 -9.54 5.66 -7.32
C PHE A 227 -10.79 6.30 -6.68
N LYS A 228 -11.91 5.59 -6.61
CA LYS A 228 -13.17 6.19 -6.14
C LYS A 228 -13.88 5.33 -5.11
N ASN A 229 -14.25 5.92 -3.97
CA ASN A 229 -15.02 5.23 -2.93
C ASN A 229 -14.35 3.91 -2.50
N ILE A 230 -13.07 3.98 -2.17
CA ILE A 230 -12.30 2.84 -1.67
C ILE A 230 -12.02 3.01 -0.18
N SER A 231 -11.92 1.89 0.53
CA SER A 231 -11.84 1.89 2.00
C SER A 231 -10.96 0.76 2.53
N GLY A 232 -10.42 0.92 3.73
CA GLY A 232 -9.60 -0.10 4.36
C GLY A 232 -9.73 -0.13 5.88
N SER A 233 -9.54 -1.29 6.49
CA SER A 233 -9.24 -1.40 7.91
C SER A 233 -7.91 -2.11 8.12
N GLY A 234 -7.00 -1.47 8.86
CA GLY A 234 -5.59 -1.81 8.86
C GLY A 234 -4.85 -1.29 7.60
N GLY A 235 -3.52 -1.26 7.66
CA GLY A 235 -2.63 -0.89 6.57
C GLY A 235 -2.85 0.52 6.03
N VAL A 236 -2.66 0.66 4.72
CA VAL A 236 -2.89 1.88 3.95
C VAL A 236 -3.93 1.64 2.86
N THR A 237 -5.00 2.43 2.82
CA THR A 237 -6.05 2.27 1.79
C THR A 237 -5.51 2.58 0.39
N LEU A 238 -4.89 3.75 0.21
CA LEU A 238 -4.26 4.16 -1.04
C LEU A 238 -2.78 4.51 -0.82
N ARG A 239 -1.89 3.58 -1.17
CA ARG A 239 -0.45 3.71 -0.98
C ARG A 239 0.24 4.02 -2.31
N LEU A 240 0.54 5.29 -2.55
CA LEU A 240 1.34 5.77 -3.68
C LEU A 240 2.81 5.78 -3.27
N GLU A 241 3.42 4.59 -3.23
CA GLU A 241 4.80 4.41 -2.80
C GLU A 241 5.64 3.69 -3.86
N THR A 242 6.65 4.40 -4.36
CA THR A 242 7.48 3.98 -5.49
C THR A 242 8.85 3.46 -5.04
N GLY A 243 8.86 2.59 -4.03
CA GLY A 243 10.07 2.11 -3.35
C GLY A 243 10.71 0.82 -3.86
N TYR A 244 10.25 0.24 -4.97
CA TYR A 244 10.86 -0.98 -5.49
C TYR A 244 12.27 -0.73 -6.01
N SER A 245 13.26 -1.33 -5.37
CA SER A 245 14.69 -1.10 -5.64
C SER A 245 15.07 -1.29 -7.12
N LYS A 246 14.55 -2.33 -7.80
CA LYS A 246 14.83 -2.56 -9.23
C LYS A 246 14.25 -1.45 -10.11
N MET A 247 13.03 -0.99 -9.81
CA MET A 247 12.40 0.13 -10.51
C MET A 247 13.17 1.43 -10.30
N ASN A 248 13.65 1.67 -9.08
CA ASN A 248 14.47 2.83 -8.73
C ASN A 248 15.83 2.80 -9.45
N ALA A 249 16.51 1.65 -9.46
CA ALA A 249 17.78 1.49 -10.19
C ALA A 249 17.63 1.76 -11.69
N LEU A 250 16.52 1.33 -12.29
CA LEU A 250 16.22 1.54 -13.70
C LEU A 250 15.63 2.93 -14.01
N GLN A 251 15.22 3.70 -13.00
CA GLN A 251 14.50 4.96 -13.14
C GLN A 251 13.25 4.83 -14.04
N VAL A 252 12.50 3.74 -13.86
CA VAL A 252 11.24 3.45 -14.58
C VAL A 252 10.04 3.50 -13.63
N GLY A 253 8.84 3.24 -14.16
CA GLY A 253 7.63 3.22 -13.34
C GLY A 253 7.16 4.63 -12.96
N GLY A 254 6.76 4.83 -11.70
CA GLY A 254 6.23 6.09 -11.20
C GLY A 254 4.73 6.29 -11.44
N ASN A 255 4.13 7.11 -10.60
CA ASN A 255 2.71 7.47 -10.60
C ASN A 255 2.51 8.80 -11.33
N PHE A 256 1.67 8.82 -12.37
CA PHE A 256 1.41 10.01 -13.19
C PHE A 256 -0.09 10.17 -13.40
N ASP A 257 -0.62 11.39 -13.25
CA ASP A 257 -2.03 11.69 -13.49
C ASP A 257 -2.93 10.75 -12.66
N ILE A 258 -2.70 10.75 -11.35
CA ILE A 258 -3.44 9.90 -10.41
C ILE A 258 -4.50 10.72 -9.71
N TYR A 259 -5.72 10.19 -9.70
CA TYR A 259 -6.87 10.88 -9.16
C TYR A 259 -7.54 10.01 -8.09
N GLY A 260 -8.07 10.64 -7.04
CA GLY A 260 -8.74 9.97 -5.94
C GLY A 260 -9.96 10.74 -5.47
N LYS A 261 -11.05 10.03 -5.14
CA LYS A 261 -12.22 10.62 -4.49
C LYS A 261 -12.85 9.67 -3.47
N LYS A 262 -13.18 10.15 -2.27
CA LYS A 262 -13.82 9.34 -1.21
C LYS A 262 -12.94 8.17 -0.79
N ILE A 263 -11.76 8.47 -0.27
CA ILE A 263 -10.83 7.46 0.23
C ILE A 263 -10.98 7.42 1.75
N SER A 264 -11.19 6.23 2.32
CA SER A 264 -11.39 6.12 3.77
C SER A 264 -10.57 5.01 4.43
N SER A 265 -10.24 5.17 5.70
CA SER A 265 -9.65 4.09 6.49
C SER A 265 -10.17 4.05 7.93
N LYS A 266 -10.03 2.89 8.57
CA LYS A 266 -10.25 2.69 10.00
C LYS A 266 -9.13 1.87 10.64
N ASN A 267 -8.62 2.25 11.81
CA ASN A 267 -7.66 1.44 12.57
C ASN A 267 -6.41 1.08 11.75
N GLY A 268 -5.93 1.99 10.90
CA GLY A 268 -4.82 1.74 9.97
C GLY A 268 -3.58 2.59 10.24
N ASN A 269 -2.58 2.44 9.39
CA ASN A 269 -1.41 3.31 9.29
C ASN A 269 -1.80 4.68 8.73
N ALA A 270 -2.37 4.69 7.52
CA ALA A 270 -2.82 5.91 6.86
C ALA A 270 -3.99 5.67 5.90
N THR A 271 -4.86 6.65 5.66
CA THR A 271 -5.82 6.53 4.55
C THR A 271 -5.13 6.67 3.20
N VAL A 272 -4.31 7.72 3.06
CA VAL A 272 -3.49 7.98 1.87
C VAL A 272 -2.03 8.09 2.27
N MET A 273 -1.16 7.42 1.54
CA MET A 273 0.29 7.58 1.67
C MET A 273 0.91 7.99 0.33
N ILE A 274 1.77 9.01 0.35
CA ILE A 274 2.52 9.50 -0.81
C ILE A 274 4.01 9.43 -0.44
N SER A 275 4.80 8.62 -1.16
CA SER A 275 6.22 8.41 -0.84
C SER A 275 7.03 8.07 -2.08
N PRO A 276 7.83 9.01 -2.62
CA PRO A 276 8.43 8.86 -3.93
C PRO A 276 9.72 8.02 -3.95
N HIS A 277 10.35 7.78 -2.79
CA HIS A 277 11.69 7.15 -2.72
C HIS A 277 12.65 7.86 -3.69
N ALA A 278 13.23 7.16 -4.66
CA ALA A 278 14.15 7.72 -5.67
C ALA A 278 13.48 7.95 -7.05
N ILE A 279 12.14 7.97 -7.15
CA ILE A 279 11.40 8.15 -8.41
C ILE A 279 10.80 9.54 -8.53
N LYS A 280 10.94 10.14 -9.70
CA LYS A 280 10.23 11.36 -10.09
C LYS A 280 8.83 11.00 -10.58
N ASN A 281 7.84 11.33 -9.77
CA ASN A 281 6.43 11.08 -10.03
C ASN A 281 5.76 12.33 -10.62
N GLY A 282 4.63 12.11 -11.29
CA GLY A 282 3.79 13.16 -11.84
C GLY A 282 2.79 13.73 -10.83
N HIS A 283 1.69 14.23 -11.37
CA HIS A 283 0.60 14.85 -10.62
C HIS A 283 -0.27 13.81 -9.89
N VAL A 284 -0.66 14.16 -8.66
CA VAL A 284 -1.65 13.43 -7.85
C VAL A 284 -2.69 14.41 -7.32
N GLU A 285 -3.97 14.09 -7.50
CA GLU A 285 -5.09 14.88 -6.99
C GLU A 285 -6.09 13.99 -6.26
N ILE A 286 -6.24 14.17 -4.95
CA ILE A 286 -7.14 13.35 -4.12
C ILE A 286 -8.09 14.25 -3.34
N ASP A 287 -9.39 13.97 -3.44
CA ASP A 287 -10.46 14.68 -2.75
C ASP A 287 -11.23 13.77 -1.79
N ASP A 288 -11.72 14.34 -0.68
CA ASP A 288 -12.55 13.65 0.32
C ASP A 288 -11.83 12.44 0.94
N VAL A 289 -10.87 12.75 1.83
CA VAL A 289 -10.09 11.77 2.57
C VAL A 289 -10.59 11.71 4.01
N THR A 290 -11.07 10.54 4.44
CA THR A 290 -11.55 10.33 5.81
C THR A 290 -10.72 9.27 6.53
N ALA A 291 -10.30 9.53 7.76
CA ALA A 291 -9.71 8.53 8.65
C ALA A 291 -10.46 8.46 9.96
N ILE A 292 -10.73 7.25 10.42
CA ILE A 292 -11.25 7.00 11.76
C ILE A 292 -10.21 6.18 12.49
N ASN A 293 -9.58 6.78 13.50
CA ASN A 293 -8.64 6.05 14.35
C ASN A 293 -7.50 5.40 13.54
N SER A 294 -6.94 6.12 12.57
CA SER A 294 -5.73 5.70 11.85
C SER A 294 -4.58 6.61 12.27
N GLY A 295 -3.34 6.14 12.12
CA GLY A 295 -2.15 6.92 12.48
C GLY A 295 -2.20 8.30 11.84
N PHE A 296 -2.52 8.35 10.55
CA PHE A 296 -2.76 9.59 9.80
C PHE A 296 -3.95 9.45 8.85
N ALA A 297 -4.61 10.57 8.48
CA ALA A 297 -5.45 10.55 7.28
C ALA A 297 -4.58 10.61 6.02
N VAL A 298 -3.60 11.52 6.00
CA VAL A 298 -2.64 11.63 4.91
C VAL A 298 -1.22 11.59 5.47
N ARG A 299 -0.37 10.73 4.90
CA ARG A 299 1.05 10.65 5.24
C ARG A 299 1.89 10.88 3.98
N ILE A 300 2.70 11.95 3.98
CA ILE A 300 3.56 12.34 2.87
C ILE A 300 5.01 12.22 3.34
N GLY A 301 5.77 11.33 2.73
CA GLY A 301 7.20 11.14 3.00
C GLY A 301 8.05 11.88 1.98
N ASN A 302 9.15 12.48 2.41
CA ASN A 302 10.16 13.00 1.50
C ASN A 302 10.76 11.91 0.59
N GLY A 303 11.29 12.33 -0.55
CA GLY A 303 12.16 11.49 -1.35
C GLY A 303 13.49 11.25 -0.65
N TYR A 304 14.07 10.10 -0.90
CA TYR A 304 15.39 9.73 -0.40
C TYR A 304 16.03 8.69 -1.31
N THR A 305 17.32 8.50 -1.16
CA THR A 305 18.07 7.40 -1.75
C THR A 305 18.70 6.57 -0.64
N THR A 306 18.70 5.26 -0.82
CA THR A 306 19.52 4.36 0.00
C THR A 306 21.01 4.55 -0.34
N LYS A 307 21.91 4.04 0.52
CA LYS A 307 23.35 4.10 0.28
C LYS A 307 23.73 3.51 -1.09
N ASP A 308 23.19 2.35 -1.44
CA ASP A 308 23.45 1.68 -2.71
C ASP A 308 22.95 2.51 -3.91
N GLN A 309 21.79 3.15 -3.76
CA GLN A 309 21.23 4.03 -4.80
C GLN A 309 22.04 5.31 -4.98
N ALA A 310 22.59 5.87 -3.89
CA ALA A 310 23.46 7.04 -3.96
C ALA A 310 24.78 6.72 -4.69
N VAL A 311 25.34 5.51 -4.50
CA VAL A 311 26.51 5.03 -5.25
C VAL A 311 26.24 4.98 -6.76
N LEU A 312 25.00 4.64 -7.15
CA LEU A 312 24.55 4.68 -8.54
C LEU A 312 24.25 6.10 -9.07
N GLY A 313 24.52 7.15 -8.28
CA GLY A 313 24.24 8.54 -8.64
C GLY A 313 22.75 8.88 -8.69
N LEU A 314 21.88 8.03 -8.13
CA LEU A 314 20.45 8.32 -8.05
C LEU A 314 20.21 9.49 -7.10
N LYS A 315 19.13 10.22 -7.39
CA LYS A 315 18.69 11.37 -6.57
C LYS A 315 17.36 11.05 -5.90
N PRO A 316 17.07 11.69 -4.76
CA PRO A 316 15.74 11.66 -4.16
C PRO A 316 14.64 11.98 -5.17
N GLY A 317 13.57 11.19 -5.13
CA GLY A 317 12.36 11.36 -5.90
C GLY A 317 11.46 12.46 -5.34
N TYR A 318 10.39 12.77 -6.06
CA TYR A 318 9.37 13.74 -5.67
C TYR A 318 8.07 13.46 -6.42
N PHE A 319 6.96 14.08 -5.99
CA PHE A 319 5.75 14.23 -6.79
C PHE A 319 5.67 15.65 -7.36
N ALA A 320 4.95 15.83 -8.48
CA ALA A 320 4.83 17.15 -9.12
C ALA A 320 4.21 18.17 -8.15
N SER A 321 4.71 19.42 -8.17
CA SER A 321 4.27 20.50 -7.26
C SER A 321 2.81 20.92 -7.45
N THR A 322 2.19 20.50 -8.56
CA THR A 322 0.75 20.65 -8.83
C THR A 322 -0.10 19.67 -8.02
N SER A 323 0.50 18.70 -7.33
CA SER A 323 -0.23 17.68 -6.57
C SER A 323 -1.00 18.32 -5.42
N LYS A 324 -2.17 17.76 -5.11
CA LYS A 324 -3.04 18.26 -4.04
C LYS A 324 -3.85 17.15 -3.37
N VAL A 325 -4.13 17.35 -2.08
CA VAL A 325 -5.07 16.54 -1.31
C VAL A 325 -6.02 17.47 -0.56
N THR A 326 -7.32 17.33 -0.80
CA THR A 326 -8.35 18.25 -0.32
C THR A 326 -9.40 17.55 0.51
N ASN A 327 -10.08 18.29 1.39
CA ASN A 327 -11.18 17.81 2.22
C ASN A 327 -10.74 16.63 3.10
N ILE A 328 -9.76 16.87 3.95
CA ILE A 328 -9.13 15.88 4.82
C ILE A 328 -9.79 15.92 6.19
N LYS A 329 -10.35 14.79 6.62
CA LYS A 329 -11.02 14.62 7.92
C LYS A 329 -10.40 13.45 8.66
N ALA A 330 -9.93 13.68 9.88
CA ALA A 330 -9.49 12.63 10.77
C ALA A 330 -10.28 12.66 12.07
N THR A 331 -10.68 11.48 12.55
CA THR A 331 -11.29 11.30 13.88
C THR A 331 -10.32 10.54 14.76
N TYR A 332 -9.99 11.11 15.91
CA TYR A 332 -9.13 10.49 16.91
C TYR A 332 -9.74 9.18 17.43
N GLY A 333 -8.85 8.26 17.79
CA GLY A 333 -9.16 7.04 18.53
C GLY A 333 -7.87 6.46 19.10
N LYS A 334 -7.97 5.30 19.76
CA LYS A 334 -6.88 4.65 20.50
C LYS A 334 -6.40 3.31 19.93
N THR A 335 -6.84 2.93 18.73
CA THR A 335 -6.51 1.63 18.13
C THR A 335 -6.04 1.73 16.67
N ALA A 336 -5.33 2.80 16.35
CA ALA A 336 -4.58 2.91 15.11
C ALA A 336 -3.40 1.92 15.09
N GLN A 337 -2.91 1.59 13.89
CA GLN A 337 -1.64 0.88 13.74
C GLN A 337 -0.51 1.90 13.59
N VAL A 338 0.44 1.91 14.52
CA VAL A 338 1.53 2.89 14.55
C VAL A 338 2.88 2.20 14.69
N LYS A 339 3.85 2.57 13.85
CA LYS A 339 5.25 2.13 14.01
C LYS A 339 6.02 3.04 14.96
N ALA A 340 7.01 2.46 15.64
CA ALA A 340 7.86 3.17 16.60
C ALA A 340 8.47 4.47 16.04
N LYS A 341 8.93 4.47 14.79
CA LYS A 341 9.49 5.67 14.14
C LYS A 341 8.52 6.86 14.01
N HIS A 342 7.22 6.64 14.21
CA HIS A 342 6.22 7.70 14.19
C HIS A 342 5.80 8.17 15.59
N PHE A 343 6.25 7.51 16.66
CA PHE A 343 5.96 7.93 18.03
C PHE A 343 6.44 9.35 18.30
N LYS A 344 7.55 9.76 17.68
CA LYS A 344 8.09 11.12 17.76
C LYS A 344 7.09 12.21 17.35
N TYR A 345 6.09 11.91 16.50
CA TYR A 345 5.05 12.86 16.11
C TYR A 345 3.79 12.76 16.98
N MET A 346 3.69 11.75 17.85
CA MET A 346 2.57 11.59 18.77
C MET A 346 2.73 12.57 19.94
N PRO A 347 1.67 13.31 20.32
CA PRO A 347 1.70 14.15 21.51
C PRO A 347 2.16 13.35 22.73
N CYS A 348 3.06 13.93 23.53
CA CYS A 348 3.69 13.23 24.66
C CYS A 348 2.68 12.64 25.65
N ALA A 349 1.59 13.37 25.91
CA ALA A 349 0.49 12.93 26.78
C ALA A 349 -0.22 11.65 26.28
N GLU A 350 -0.09 11.30 25.00
CA GLU A 350 -0.73 10.13 24.38
C GLU A 350 0.20 8.90 24.33
N ARG A 351 1.52 9.07 24.46
CA ARG A 351 2.50 7.98 24.29
C ARG A 351 2.38 6.87 25.32
N GLY A 352 1.85 7.18 26.51
CA GLY A 352 1.53 6.18 27.53
C GLY A 352 0.38 5.24 27.15
N LEU A 353 -0.34 5.50 26.05
CA LEU A 353 -1.44 4.67 25.55
C LEU A 353 -1.02 3.74 24.42
N ILE A 354 0.26 3.75 24.03
CA ILE A 354 0.82 2.81 23.06
C ILE A 354 0.87 1.43 23.71
N ALA A 355 0.33 0.41 23.05
CA ALA A 355 0.41 -0.97 23.51
C ALA A 355 1.87 -1.43 23.60
N ASP A 356 2.17 -2.32 24.55
CA ASP A 356 3.51 -2.87 24.72
C ASP A 356 3.86 -3.93 23.66
N ASP A 357 2.86 -4.70 23.24
CA ASP A 357 3.04 -5.77 22.26
C ASP A 357 2.83 -5.31 20.82
N TYR A 358 3.55 -5.95 19.91
CA TYR A 358 3.27 -5.84 18.49
C TYR A 358 1.87 -6.36 18.15
N ASN A 359 1.24 -5.70 17.18
CA ASN A 359 0.08 -6.21 16.47
C ASN A 359 0.44 -7.53 15.74
N PRO A 360 -0.57 -8.31 15.30
CA PRO A 360 -0.33 -9.55 14.54
C PRO A 360 0.52 -9.40 13.26
N ASP A 361 0.67 -8.17 12.74
CA ASP A 361 1.61 -7.87 11.65
C ASP A 361 3.09 -7.94 12.04
N GLY A 362 3.41 -8.01 13.33
CA GLY A 362 4.76 -8.16 13.87
C GLY A 362 5.64 -6.92 13.75
N GLU A 363 5.09 -5.76 13.38
CA GLU A 363 5.89 -4.55 13.16
C GLU A 363 5.26 -3.24 13.64
N SER A 364 3.96 -3.22 13.90
CA SER A 364 3.23 -2.04 14.39
C SER A 364 2.61 -2.27 15.77
N TYR A 365 2.26 -1.20 16.46
CA TYR A 365 1.62 -1.21 17.77
C TYR A 365 0.19 -0.69 17.64
N THR A 366 -0.72 -1.22 18.46
CA THR A 366 -2.00 -0.57 18.71
C THR A 366 -1.73 0.71 19.50
N ALA A 367 -2.13 1.86 18.98
CA ALA A 367 -1.84 3.15 19.60
C ALA A 367 -2.87 4.22 19.23
N PRO A 368 -2.84 5.39 19.89
CA PRO A 368 -3.62 6.55 19.46
C PRO A 368 -3.34 6.99 18.02
N ALA A 369 -4.38 7.50 17.37
CA ALA A 369 -4.22 8.27 16.14
C ALA A 369 -3.28 9.45 16.40
N ILE A 370 -2.33 9.71 15.50
CA ILE A 370 -1.29 10.72 15.70
C ILE A 370 -1.81 12.11 15.32
N ALA A 371 -2.16 12.29 14.04
CA ALA A 371 -2.60 13.58 13.52
C ALA A 371 -3.41 13.40 12.22
N PRO A 372 -4.21 14.41 11.81
CA PRO A 372 -4.84 14.38 10.49
C PRO A 372 -3.82 14.24 9.34
N VAL A 373 -2.74 15.02 9.35
CA VAL A 373 -1.69 14.95 8.31
C VAL A 373 -0.29 14.95 8.90
N LEU A 374 0.58 14.10 8.35
CA LEU A 374 2.04 14.25 8.44
C LEU A 374 2.58 14.56 7.04
N ASN A 375 3.18 15.73 6.87
CA ASN A 375 3.85 16.19 5.66
C ASN A 375 5.37 16.32 5.88
N ALA A 376 6.08 15.19 5.86
CA ALA A 376 7.55 15.19 5.96
C ALA A 376 8.24 15.61 4.66
N ALA A 377 7.49 15.85 3.58
CA ALA A 377 8.03 16.30 2.29
C ALA A 377 8.15 17.82 2.16
N GLU A 378 7.60 18.59 3.11
CA GLU A 378 7.73 20.05 3.10
C GLU A 378 9.11 20.49 3.60
N GLY A 379 9.77 21.32 2.81
CA GLY A 379 11.11 21.81 3.12
C GLY A 379 11.84 22.27 1.86
N ASN A 380 13.13 22.52 2.03
CA ASN A 380 14.02 22.99 0.97
C ASN A 380 15.11 21.95 0.69
N GLY A 381 15.46 21.79 -0.59
CA GLY A 381 16.55 20.90 -1.01
C GLY A 381 16.07 19.61 -1.69
N GLN A 382 17.00 18.68 -1.91
CA GLN A 382 16.68 17.44 -2.62
C GLN A 382 15.74 16.55 -1.81
N GLY A 383 14.73 16.00 -2.47
CA GLY A 383 13.76 15.07 -1.87
C GLY A 383 12.56 15.77 -1.21
N TYR A 384 12.63 17.07 -0.95
CA TYR A 384 11.48 17.88 -0.56
C TYR A 384 10.65 18.26 -1.79
N TYR A 385 9.33 18.31 -1.63
CA TYR A 385 8.39 18.66 -2.69
C TYR A 385 7.06 19.15 -2.12
N ASN A 386 6.31 19.91 -2.91
CA ASN A 386 5.05 20.47 -2.49
C ASN A 386 3.87 19.54 -2.83
N VAL A 387 2.95 19.39 -1.87
CA VAL A 387 1.61 18.87 -2.08
C VAL A 387 0.65 19.85 -1.42
N THR A 388 -0.25 20.42 -2.20
CA THR A 388 -1.23 21.38 -1.68
C THR A 388 -2.24 20.66 -0.79
N LEU A 389 -2.32 21.04 0.49
CA LEU A 389 -3.26 20.48 1.47
C LEU A 389 -4.35 21.51 1.76
N GLN A 390 -5.62 21.14 1.61
CA GLN A 390 -6.75 22.06 1.85
C GLN A 390 -7.87 21.40 2.67
N ASN A 391 -8.57 22.22 3.46
CA ASN A 391 -9.70 21.82 4.28
C ASN A 391 -9.36 20.64 5.22
N VAL A 392 -8.28 20.80 5.98
CA VAL A 392 -7.79 19.78 6.93
C VAL A 392 -8.44 19.98 8.29
N SER A 393 -9.10 18.94 8.79
CA SER A 393 -9.77 18.95 10.09
C SER A 393 -9.50 17.67 10.88
N GLY A 394 -9.28 17.84 12.18
CA GLY A 394 -9.21 16.78 13.17
C GLY A 394 -10.36 16.90 14.16
N SER A 395 -11.02 15.79 14.47
CA SER A 395 -12.04 15.69 15.53
C SER A 395 -11.53 14.79 16.65
N GLY A 396 -11.64 15.24 17.90
CA GLY A 396 -11.24 14.48 19.09
C GLY A 396 -9.74 14.48 19.43
N PHE A 397 -8.89 15.14 18.66
CA PHE A 397 -7.45 15.28 18.95
C PHE A 397 -7.22 16.38 20.00
N LYS A 398 -7.37 16.04 21.30
CA LYS A 398 -7.31 17.04 22.39
C LYS A 398 -5.90 17.61 22.64
N ASN A 399 -4.87 16.79 22.43
CA ASN A 399 -3.48 17.12 22.76
C ASN A 399 -2.64 17.54 21.53
N LEU A 400 -3.29 17.77 20.39
CA LEU A 400 -2.62 18.14 19.15
C LEU A 400 -2.68 19.66 18.96
N SER A 401 -1.52 20.29 18.74
CA SER A 401 -1.41 21.74 18.57
C SER A 401 -1.84 22.22 17.16
N LYS A 402 -1.75 21.36 16.15
CA LYS A 402 -2.10 21.67 14.76
C LYS A 402 -2.44 20.41 13.96
N ASN A 403 -3.31 20.55 12.96
CA ASN A 403 -3.80 19.42 12.16
C ASN A 403 -2.79 18.87 11.13
N ILE A 404 -1.77 19.66 10.78
CA ILE A 404 -0.71 19.28 9.84
C ILE A 404 0.62 19.33 10.59
N LEU A 405 1.23 18.16 10.73
CA LEU A 405 2.58 18.00 11.25
C LEU A 405 3.59 17.94 10.10
N PHE A 406 4.80 18.40 10.35
CA PHE A 406 5.95 18.40 9.46
C PHE A 406 7.11 17.63 10.11
N GLU A 407 8.22 17.46 9.39
CA GLU A 407 9.37 16.70 9.88
C GLU A 407 9.93 17.28 11.20
N ASN A 408 9.94 18.60 11.34
CA ASN A 408 10.45 19.31 12.52
C ASN A 408 9.49 19.32 13.73
N ASP A 409 8.28 18.78 13.59
CA ASP A 409 7.34 18.64 14.71
C ASP A 409 7.57 17.36 15.52
N SER A 410 8.67 16.66 15.28
CA SER A 410 9.11 15.57 16.16
C SER A 410 9.44 16.10 17.55
N ASP A 411 8.95 15.41 18.58
CA ASP A 411 9.17 15.75 19.98
C ASP A 411 9.78 14.55 20.73
N THR A 412 10.73 14.81 21.64
CA THR A 412 11.36 13.80 22.49
C THR A 412 10.72 13.69 23.86
N CYS A 413 9.76 14.56 24.22
CA CYS A 413 9.06 14.59 25.50
C CYS A 413 9.92 14.94 26.72
N SER A 414 11.07 15.60 26.51
CA SER A 414 12.08 15.92 27.52
C SER A 414 11.62 16.79 28.71
N GLY A 415 10.36 17.25 28.75
CA GLY A 415 9.78 18.09 29.81
C GLY A 415 8.55 17.50 30.55
N THR A 416 8.15 16.26 30.28
CA THR A 416 6.92 15.67 30.86
C THR A 416 7.21 14.53 31.82
N SER A 417 6.88 14.72 33.11
CA SER A 417 7.12 13.76 34.21
C SER A 417 6.28 12.46 34.16
N ASN A 418 5.33 12.36 33.22
CA ASN A 418 4.48 11.19 32.99
C ASN A 418 4.45 10.74 31.51
N ALA A 419 5.33 11.27 30.66
CA ALA A 419 5.51 10.68 29.34
C ALA A 419 6.46 9.49 29.46
N ARG A 420 6.17 8.39 28.77
CA ARG A 420 7.24 7.50 28.34
C ARG A 420 8.20 8.40 27.53
N ASN A 421 9.33 8.77 28.15
CA ASN A 421 10.50 9.21 27.43
C ASN A 421 10.90 8.00 26.58
N ILE A 422 10.33 7.94 25.39
CA ILE A 422 10.96 7.24 24.29
C ILE A 422 11.93 8.29 23.75
N ASP A 423 12.99 8.53 24.53
CA ASP A 423 14.28 8.80 23.90
C ASP A 423 14.46 7.72 22.84
N GLU A 424 15.20 8.00 21.78
CA GLU A 424 15.75 6.95 20.94
C GLU A 424 16.71 6.07 21.77
N GLU A 425 16.24 5.37 22.80
CA GLU A 425 16.58 3.97 22.92
C GLU A 425 16.03 3.33 21.65
N VAL A 426 16.90 3.32 20.64
CA VAL A 426 17.12 2.09 19.90
C VAL A 426 16.94 0.98 20.92
N VAL A 427 15.82 0.25 20.84
CA VAL A 427 15.66 -0.99 21.57
C VAL A 427 16.74 -1.89 21.00
N ASN A 428 17.93 -1.76 21.57
CA ASN A 428 19.14 -2.54 21.34
C ASN A 428 18.98 -3.89 22.04
N GLN A 429 17.75 -4.35 22.27
CA GLN A 429 17.53 -5.71 22.66
C GLN A 429 17.95 -6.57 21.47
N ILE A 430 18.95 -7.41 21.72
CA ILE A 430 19.47 -8.31 20.73
C ILE A 430 18.34 -9.26 20.36
N SER A 431 18.10 -9.45 19.06
CA SER A 431 17.03 -10.33 18.60
C SER A 431 17.56 -11.36 17.63
N VAL A 432 17.05 -12.59 17.75
CA VAL A 432 17.53 -13.76 17.03
C VAL A 432 16.37 -14.33 16.20
N TYR A 433 16.49 -14.29 14.87
CA TYR A 433 15.39 -14.62 13.94
C TYR A 433 15.91 -15.25 12.64
N PRO A 434 15.12 -16.01 11.87
CA PRO A 434 13.78 -16.48 12.22
C PRO A 434 13.83 -17.49 13.38
N ASN A 435 12.74 -17.58 14.12
CA ASN A 435 12.55 -18.60 15.13
C ASN A 435 11.07 -19.03 15.13
N PRO A 436 10.72 -20.26 14.74
CA PRO A 436 11.61 -21.35 14.32
C PRO A 436 12.40 -21.06 13.03
N SER A 437 13.55 -21.71 12.85
CA SER A 437 14.44 -21.60 11.68
C SER A 437 14.65 -22.96 10.99
N ASN A 438 15.05 -22.94 9.72
CA ASN A 438 15.49 -24.12 8.95
C ASN A 438 17.02 -24.25 8.98
N GLY A 439 17.69 -23.76 10.02
CA GLY A 439 19.14 -23.81 10.19
C GLY A 439 19.81 -22.44 10.12
N MET A 440 19.33 -21.51 9.29
CA MET A 440 19.92 -20.17 9.17
C MET A 440 19.28 -19.19 10.14
N VAL A 441 20.09 -18.53 10.98
CA VAL A 441 19.62 -17.61 12.02
C VAL A 441 20.41 -16.29 11.94
N TYR A 442 19.73 -15.18 12.15
CA TYR A 442 20.27 -13.82 12.09
C TYR A 442 20.13 -13.15 13.45
N ILE A 443 21.14 -12.39 13.81
CA ILE A 443 21.16 -11.57 15.01
C ILE A 443 21.04 -10.10 14.60
N LYS A 444 19.99 -9.42 15.07
CA LYS A 444 19.82 -7.97 14.94
C LYS A 444 20.29 -7.26 16.21
N ASN A 445 20.70 -6.01 16.04
CA ASN A 445 21.13 -5.11 17.11
C ASN A 445 22.41 -5.56 17.84
N LEU A 446 23.31 -6.28 17.15
CA LEU A 446 24.71 -6.40 17.58
C LEU A 446 25.36 -5.02 17.39
N GLY A 447 25.60 -4.28 18.47
CA GLY A 447 26.14 -2.93 18.36
C GLY A 447 27.48 -2.91 17.63
N ASP A 448 27.59 -2.11 16.56
CA ASP A 448 28.71 -2.09 15.60
C ASP A 448 30.10 -1.79 16.21
N ASN A 449 30.17 -1.35 17.48
CA ASN A 449 31.41 -1.03 18.20
C ASN A 449 31.51 -1.69 19.59
N THR A 450 30.73 -2.75 19.85
CA THR A 450 30.73 -3.48 21.13
C THR A 450 31.29 -4.88 20.97
N LEU A 451 32.12 -5.32 21.93
CA LEU A 451 32.59 -6.71 21.98
C LEU A 451 31.42 -7.62 22.35
N ASN A 452 30.93 -8.39 21.38
CA ASN A 452 29.83 -9.32 21.58
C ASN A 452 30.37 -10.75 21.74
N THR A 453 30.17 -11.35 22.91
CA THR A 453 30.52 -12.75 23.14
C THR A 453 29.32 -13.61 22.79
N ILE A 454 29.45 -14.47 21.79
CA ILE A 454 28.38 -15.37 21.34
C ILE A 454 28.75 -16.81 21.70
N VAL A 455 27.84 -17.51 22.36
CA VAL A 455 27.97 -18.94 22.71
C VAL A 455 26.69 -19.66 22.34
N ILE A 456 26.81 -20.68 21.49
CA ILE A 456 25.68 -21.48 21.00
C ILE A 456 25.74 -22.86 21.65
N ARG A 457 24.64 -23.28 22.25
CA ARG A 457 24.51 -24.61 22.88
C ARG A 457 23.30 -25.35 22.36
N ASN A 458 23.39 -26.68 22.27
CA ASN A 458 22.21 -27.52 22.07
C ASN A 458 21.44 -27.75 23.39
N SER A 459 20.33 -28.47 23.33
CA SER A 459 19.50 -28.80 24.50
C SER A 459 20.21 -29.62 25.59
N ASN A 460 21.29 -30.32 25.25
CA ASN A 460 22.11 -31.08 26.20
C ASN A 460 23.22 -30.23 26.83
N GLY A 461 23.29 -28.94 26.49
CA GLY A 461 24.30 -28.01 26.99
C GLY A 461 25.66 -28.11 26.30
N GLN A 462 25.79 -28.94 25.26
CA GLN A 462 27.03 -29.04 24.47
C GLN A 462 27.22 -27.75 23.66
N ILE A 463 28.43 -27.20 23.69
CA ILE A 463 28.79 -26.01 22.92
C ILE A 463 28.97 -26.41 21.46
N ILE A 464 28.20 -25.77 20.60
CA ILE A 464 28.19 -25.97 19.15
C ILE A 464 29.19 -24.99 18.50
N GLU A 465 29.15 -23.74 18.93
CA GLU A 465 30.03 -22.68 18.44
C GLU A 465 30.19 -21.60 19.51
N GLN A 466 31.38 -20.98 19.60
CA GLN A 466 31.61 -19.85 20.48
C GLN A 466 32.69 -18.92 19.90
N GLY A 467 32.56 -17.62 20.14
CA GLY A 467 33.53 -16.62 19.69
C GLY A 467 33.17 -15.19 20.07
N VAL A 468 34.11 -14.29 19.86
CA VAL A 468 33.93 -12.83 20.03
C VAL A 468 33.69 -12.21 18.66
N ASN A 469 32.64 -11.40 18.53
CA ASN A 469 32.25 -10.73 17.29
C ASN A 469 32.06 -11.69 16.09
N LEU A 470 31.44 -12.85 16.35
CA LEU A 470 31.00 -13.72 15.24
C LEU A 470 30.04 -12.97 14.32
N ASN A 471 29.97 -13.40 13.06
CA ASN A 471 29.06 -12.83 12.07
C ASN A 471 27.62 -12.77 12.63
N SER A 472 26.88 -11.74 12.27
CA SER A 472 25.44 -11.59 12.59
C SER A 472 24.55 -12.64 11.91
N THR A 473 25.15 -13.60 11.21
CA THR A 473 24.51 -14.76 10.59
C THR A 473 25.16 -16.02 11.14
N ILE A 474 24.34 -16.88 11.70
CA ILE A 474 24.69 -18.19 12.24
C ILE A 474 24.08 -19.26 11.35
N ASP A 475 24.92 -20.18 10.88
CA ASP A 475 24.49 -21.35 10.10
C ASP A 475 24.48 -22.60 10.99
N LEU A 476 23.29 -22.98 11.43
CA LEU A 476 23.02 -24.22 12.16
C LEU A 476 22.44 -25.32 11.26
N SER A 477 22.39 -25.14 9.93
CA SER A 477 21.76 -26.08 9.00
C SER A 477 22.42 -27.46 8.98
N LYS A 478 23.65 -27.56 9.47
CA LYS A 478 24.44 -28.80 9.56
C LYS A 478 24.16 -29.61 10.82
N TYR A 479 23.39 -29.09 11.77
CA TYR A 479 23.08 -29.76 13.03
C TYR A 479 21.64 -30.29 13.05
N ASN A 480 21.38 -31.24 13.94
CA ASN A 480 20.08 -31.89 14.06
C ASN A 480 18.98 -30.87 14.41
N SER A 481 17.76 -31.11 13.94
CA SER A 481 16.60 -30.36 14.39
C SER A 481 16.40 -30.50 15.90
N GLY A 482 15.95 -29.42 16.54
CA GLY A 482 15.89 -29.35 17.99
C GLY A 482 16.01 -27.94 18.55
N ILE A 483 16.15 -27.87 19.87
CA ILE A 483 16.25 -26.61 20.60
C ILE A 483 17.73 -26.24 20.78
N TYR A 484 18.05 -24.99 20.42
CA TYR A 484 19.34 -24.37 20.61
C TYR A 484 19.20 -23.12 21.47
N PHE A 485 20.24 -22.83 22.25
CA PHE A 485 20.35 -21.63 23.07
C PHE A 485 21.52 -20.81 22.55
N ILE A 486 21.22 -19.62 22.03
CA ILE A 486 22.22 -18.65 21.58
C ILE A 486 22.33 -17.61 22.69
N ARG A 487 23.44 -17.65 23.41
CA ARG A 487 23.78 -16.65 24.42
C ARG A 487 24.64 -15.58 23.79
N ILE A 488 24.24 -14.33 23.94
CA ILE A 488 24.93 -13.15 23.41
C ILE A 488 25.15 -12.21 24.60
N ASN A 489 26.41 -12.05 25.00
CA ASN A 489 26.79 -11.40 26.25
C ASN A 489 26.07 -12.05 27.45
N ASN A 490 25.13 -11.33 28.06
CA ASN A 490 24.34 -11.78 29.20
C ASN A 490 22.91 -12.20 28.84
N GLU A 491 22.51 -12.10 27.56
CA GLU A 491 21.17 -12.47 27.09
C GLU A 491 21.18 -13.87 26.47
N THR A 492 20.12 -14.65 26.68
CA THR A 492 19.98 -15.99 26.10
C THR A 492 18.69 -16.09 25.30
N HIS A 493 18.82 -16.48 24.04
CA HIS A 493 17.70 -16.67 23.13
C HIS A 493 17.53 -18.15 22.79
N LYS A 494 16.32 -18.66 22.97
CA LYS A 494 15.93 -19.99 22.55
C LYS A 494 15.58 -19.97 21.08
N VAL A 495 16.21 -20.81 20.27
CA VAL A 495 15.89 -21.01 18.85
C VAL A 495 15.49 -22.46 18.60
N ILE A 496 14.46 -22.65 17.78
CA ILE A 496 13.97 -23.95 17.35
C ILE A 496 14.41 -24.17 15.91
N ILE A 497 15.24 -25.18 15.67
CA ILE A 497 15.60 -25.63 14.32
C ILE A 497 14.66 -26.77 13.93
N LYS A 498 14.01 -26.64 12.77
CA LYS A 498 13.07 -27.62 12.23
C LYS A 498 13.74 -28.70 11.39
#